data_AF-A0ABD3QC16-F1
#
_entry.id   AF-A0ABD3QC16-F1
#
_cell.length_a   1.000
_cell.length_b   1.000
_cell.length_c   1.000
_cell.angle_alpha   90.00
_cell.angle_beta   90.00
_cell.angle_gamma   90.00
#
_symmetry.space_group_name_H-M   'P 1'
#
loop_
_entity.id
_entity.type
_entity.pdbx_description
1 polymer ?
#
loop_
_entity_poly.entity_id
_entity_poly.type
_entity_poly.pdbx_seq_one_letter_code
_entity_poly.pdbx_strand_id
1 'polypeptide(L)'
;MRALLRPSMNPLHENSPTANSEHEASMSQHAMHHDEVNYTINNDRCTAVVLLLYLFTRDDQKDRSMTKSNRPIQLVRLFHGINVIALITTIGFTGWIQNNSFLHRSPSTFPRSHRENTRKVSRIEANRSASSSVPLPCNLLDHPVPMILMSLGRSGTSSMYQVISSLSGKETTRIFEYTGGSTEKSRIFFQKIVPKEDVNGEWLIKFLCLEQMEHPDAGVVAFKWKPYETLFEEDKALQGLELLGRLNRKIKVVRSKRNLLDVMISRRKHKISLKRHGIEGKISSHCQKGDNQCLNAQLKAGIGIELPTKSLLTELRHLHDMERRTDNLLARYNVPTIHVSFEKLFSADEDTTEWRRMFDYLGVGPDNFSYWDIEHAGHAATSVPLHNVTLSNYEDVRKILIGTEFEVLLH
;
A
#
# COMPACT_ATOMS: atom_id res chain seq x y z
N MET A 1 24.93 23.77 -8.89
CA MET A 1 25.54 23.17 -7.67
C MET A 1 25.82 24.27 -6.65
N ARG A 2 24.88 24.49 -5.71
CA ARG A 2 25.12 25.19 -4.44
C ARG A 2 24.44 24.38 -3.35
N ALA A 3 25.26 23.74 -2.52
CA ALA A 3 24.84 23.03 -1.33
C ALA A 3 24.50 24.05 -0.24
N LEU A 4 23.31 23.96 0.35
CA LEU A 4 22.99 24.65 1.60
C LEU A 4 23.22 23.67 2.75
N LEU A 5 24.46 23.68 3.27
CA LEU A 5 24.77 23.21 4.61
C LEU A 5 24.31 24.31 5.59
N ARG A 6 23.41 24.00 6.51
CA ARG A 6 23.18 24.83 7.71
C ARG A 6 24.11 24.36 8.84
N PRO A 7 24.76 25.25 9.60
CA PRO A 7 25.60 24.85 10.73
C PRO A 7 24.75 24.49 11.96
N SER A 8 25.22 23.46 12.66
CA SER A 8 24.83 23.12 14.03
C SER A 8 25.19 24.28 14.98
N MET A 9 24.23 24.76 15.77
CA MET A 9 24.50 25.61 16.93
C MET A 9 24.30 24.80 18.20
N ASN A 10 25.39 24.62 18.96
CA ASN A 10 25.38 24.20 20.36
C ASN A 10 24.80 25.32 21.22
N PRO A 11 23.96 25.02 22.22
CA PRO A 11 23.80 25.89 23.37
C PRO A 11 24.82 25.54 24.45
N LEU A 12 25.34 26.61 25.03
CA LEU A 12 26.29 26.67 26.12
C LEU A 12 25.69 26.15 27.44
N HIS A 13 26.57 25.55 28.24
CA HIS A 13 26.43 25.31 29.66
C HIS A 13 26.15 26.61 30.45
N GLU A 14 25.13 26.59 31.30
CA GLU A 14 25.09 27.41 32.53
C GLU A 14 24.70 26.53 33.71
N ASN A 15 25.45 26.70 34.81
CA ASN A 15 25.36 25.93 36.05
C ASN A 15 24.49 26.65 37.10
N SER A 16 23.60 25.87 37.75
CA SER A 16 23.24 25.87 39.20
C SER A 16 22.50 27.10 39.80
N PRO A 17 21.77 27.01 40.95
CA PRO A 17 21.87 25.98 42.00
C PRO A 17 20.55 25.39 42.59
N THR A 18 20.78 24.29 43.30
CA THR A 18 20.03 23.52 44.31
C THR A 18 18.90 24.20 45.10
N ALA A 19 17.80 23.46 45.31
CA ALA A 19 17.04 23.43 46.57
C ALA A 19 16.29 22.11 46.76
N ASN A 20 16.35 21.59 47.98
CA ASN A 20 15.82 20.33 48.49
C ASN A 20 14.28 20.31 48.56
N SER A 21 13.67 19.14 48.40
CA SER A 21 12.66 18.65 49.36
C SER A 21 12.37 17.16 49.13
N GLU A 22 12.51 16.42 50.21
CA GLU A 22 12.12 15.03 50.43
C GLU A 22 10.61 14.84 50.22
N HIS A 23 10.19 13.70 49.66
CA HIS A 23 8.99 13.02 50.14
C HIS A 23 9.04 11.53 49.78
N GLU A 24 9.09 10.72 50.83
CA GLU A 24 8.79 9.29 50.86
C GLU A 24 7.30 9.03 50.59
N ALA A 25 7.01 7.97 49.83
CA ALA A 25 5.86 7.07 49.99
C ALA A 25 6.05 5.89 49.01
N SER A 26 6.46 4.72 49.49
CA SER A 26 5.60 3.64 50.00
C SER A 26 4.91 2.81 48.90
N MET A 27 5.45 1.60 48.76
CA MET A 27 4.84 0.32 48.37
C MET A 27 3.39 0.29 47.86
N SER A 28 3.22 -0.35 46.70
CA SER A 28 2.24 -1.45 46.57
C SER A 28 2.66 -2.42 45.48
N GLN A 29 3.05 -3.63 45.90
CA GLN A 29 3.15 -4.81 45.04
C GLN A 29 1.74 -5.40 44.92
N HIS A 30 1.13 -5.31 43.73
CA HIS A 30 -0.02 -6.15 43.40
C HIS A 30 0.44 -7.33 42.56
N ALA A 31 0.45 -8.49 43.21
CA ALA A 31 0.44 -9.79 42.56
C ALA A 31 -0.91 -9.96 41.85
N MET A 32 -0.89 -10.16 40.53
CA MET A 32 -2.06 -10.62 39.78
C MET A 32 -2.06 -12.14 39.72
N HIS A 33 -3.11 -12.72 40.29
CA HIS A 33 -3.51 -14.11 40.11
C HIS A 33 -3.78 -14.39 38.62
N HIS A 34 -3.14 -15.42 38.08
CA HIS A 34 -3.54 -16.06 36.85
C HIS A 34 -4.73 -16.97 37.14
N ASP A 35 -5.93 -16.57 36.72
CA ASP A 35 -7.07 -17.48 36.59
C ASP A 35 -7.07 -18.07 35.18
N GLU A 36 -6.91 -19.41 35.11
CA GLU A 36 -7.09 -20.20 33.90
C GLU A 36 -8.58 -20.25 33.52
N VAL A 37 -8.95 -19.57 32.45
CA VAL A 37 -10.27 -19.74 31.81
C VAL A 37 -10.12 -20.78 30.69
N ASN A 38 -10.64 -21.98 30.93
CA ASN A 38 -10.80 -23.03 29.93
C ASN A 38 -11.85 -22.62 28.88
N TYR A 39 -11.41 -22.32 27.66
CA TYR A 39 -12.29 -22.23 26.49
C TYR A 39 -12.28 -23.55 25.72
N THR A 40 -13.45 -24.20 25.68
CA THR A 40 -13.71 -25.36 24.82
C THR A 40 -13.91 -24.85 23.39
N ILE A 41 -12.94 -25.11 22.51
CA ILE A 41 -13.06 -24.80 21.07
C ILE A 41 -13.86 -25.93 20.41
N ASN A 42 -15.05 -25.57 19.93
CA ASN A 42 -15.85 -26.45 19.08
C ASN A 42 -15.22 -26.50 17.68
N ASN A 43 -14.91 -27.72 17.24
CA ASN A 43 -14.23 -28.02 15.99
C ASN A 43 -15.19 -27.87 14.80
N ASP A 44 -15.09 -26.76 14.05
CA ASP A 44 -15.69 -26.66 12.72
C ASP A 44 -14.59 -26.55 11.65
N ARG A 45 -14.67 -27.50 10.70
CA ARG A 45 -13.68 -27.77 9.63
C ARG A 45 -13.49 -26.62 8.62
N CYS A 46 -14.24 -25.52 8.74
CA CYS A 46 -14.09 -24.36 7.85
C CYS A 46 -12.94 -23.41 8.24
N THR A 47 -12.57 -23.34 9.52
CA THR A 47 -11.53 -22.40 9.98
C THR A 47 -10.12 -22.85 9.57
N ALA A 48 -9.90 -24.17 9.49
CA ALA A 48 -8.59 -24.73 9.14
C ALA A 48 -8.17 -24.44 7.69
N VAL A 49 -9.12 -24.36 6.74
CA VAL A 49 -8.81 -24.11 5.32
C VAL A 49 -8.42 -22.65 5.09
N VAL A 50 -9.05 -21.71 5.82
CA VAL A 50 -8.70 -20.29 5.77
C VAL A 50 -7.33 -20.04 6.42
N LEU A 51 -7.03 -20.71 7.53
CA LEU A 51 -5.71 -20.61 8.18
C LEU A 51 -4.59 -21.19 7.29
N LEU A 52 -4.83 -22.30 6.59
CA LEU A 52 -3.84 -22.93 5.70
C LEU A 52 -3.55 -22.06 4.46
N LEU A 53 -4.55 -21.41 3.86
CA LEU A 53 -4.33 -20.48 2.76
C LEU A 53 -3.61 -19.19 3.22
N TYR A 54 -3.89 -18.72 4.44
CA TYR A 54 -3.18 -17.59 5.05
C TYR A 54 -1.70 -17.91 5.26
N LEU A 55 -1.37 -19.10 5.78
CA LEU A 55 0.01 -19.54 5.99
C LEU A 55 0.79 -19.75 4.69
N PHE A 56 0.17 -20.29 3.63
CA PHE A 56 0.83 -20.46 2.32
C PHE A 56 1.18 -19.13 1.63
N THR A 57 0.45 -18.04 1.89
CA THR A 57 0.85 -16.70 1.40
C THR A 57 1.94 -16.03 2.24
N ARG A 58 2.19 -16.55 3.46
CA ARG A 58 3.16 -16.00 4.41
C ARG A 58 4.56 -16.61 4.24
N ASP A 59 4.67 -17.86 3.79
CA ASP A 59 5.96 -18.56 3.63
C ASP A 59 6.83 -18.03 2.48
N ASP A 60 6.27 -17.31 1.50
CA ASP A 60 7.04 -16.67 0.42
C ASP A 60 7.83 -15.41 0.87
N GLN A 61 7.79 -15.06 2.16
CA GLN A 61 8.38 -13.80 2.69
C GLN A 61 9.28 -14.00 3.91
N LYS A 62 9.49 -15.23 4.39
CA LYS A 62 10.24 -15.50 5.64
C LYS A 62 11.61 -16.15 5.38
N ASP A 63 12.42 -15.53 4.52
CA ASP A 63 13.85 -15.81 4.46
C ASP A 63 14.65 -14.53 4.24
N ARG A 64 14.92 -13.83 5.36
CA ARG A 64 15.98 -12.80 5.50
C ARG A 64 16.10 -12.35 6.95
N SER A 65 16.62 -13.23 7.81
CA SER A 65 17.38 -12.82 9.01
C SER A 65 18.10 -14.01 9.64
N MET A 66 19.29 -14.36 9.17
CA MET A 66 20.32 -14.90 10.07
C MET A 66 21.70 -14.43 9.62
N THR A 67 22.31 -13.65 10.50
CA THR A 67 23.67 -13.13 10.40
C THR A 67 24.70 -14.22 10.69
N LYS A 68 25.84 -14.09 10.00
CA LYS A 68 27.05 -14.90 10.08
C LYS A 68 27.53 -15.12 11.52
N SER A 69 27.79 -16.37 11.88
CA SER A 69 28.70 -16.73 12.97
C SER A 69 29.54 -17.93 12.53
N ASN A 70 30.86 -17.74 12.50
CA ASN A 70 31.85 -18.76 12.18
C ASN A 70 32.12 -19.63 13.42
N ARG A 71 31.93 -20.96 13.30
CA ARG A 71 32.78 -22.02 13.89
C ARG A 71 32.28 -23.41 13.46
N PRO A 72 33.17 -24.39 13.20
CA PRO A 72 32.78 -25.73 12.80
C PRO A 72 32.57 -26.62 14.03
N ILE A 73 31.43 -27.31 14.10
CA ILE A 73 31.25 -28.46 14.99
C ILE A 73 30.83 -29.62 14.11
N GLN A 74 31.68 -30.66 14.09
CA GLN A 74 31.34 -31.97 13.57
C GLN A 74 30.21 -32.57 14.43
N LEU A 75 29.15 -33.07 13.80
CA LEU A 75 28.31 -34.07 14.43
C LEU A 75 27.88 -35.13 13.43
N VAL A 76 28.30 -36.35 13.75
CA VAL A 76 27.93 -37.63 13.14
C VAL A 76 26.49 -37.98 13.54
N ARG A 77 25.66 -38.43 12.59
CA ARG A 77 24.68 -39.54 12.66
C ARG A 77 23.90 -39.60 11.33
N LEU A 78 24.07 -40.65 10.52
CA LEU A 78 23.31 -41.92 10.53
C LEU A 78 21.79 -41.73 10.39
N PHE A 79 21.26 -42.01 9.19
CA PHE A 79 20.00 -42.71 8.85
C PHE A 79 19.91 -42.71 7.29
N HIS A 80 20.18 -43.83 6.60
CA HIS A 80 19.16 -44.71 5.97
C HIS A 80 17.91 -43.91 5.53
N GLY A 81 17.62 -43.66 4.26
CA GLY A 81 17.77 -44.53 3.09
C GLY A 81 16.38 -44.90 2.60
N ILE A 82 15.77 -44.07 1.74
CA ILE A 82 14.72 -44.51 0.81
C ILE A 82 14.98 -43.85 -0.55
N ASN A 83 15.29 -44.72 -1.51
CA ASN A 83 15.38 -44.46 -2.93
C ASN A 83 14.02 -44.05 -3.50
N VAL A 84 13.99 -43.01 -4.30
CA VAL A 84 13.15 -42.98 -5.51
C VAL A 84 14.00 -42.41 -6.64
N ILE A 85 14.51 -43.34 -7.46
CA ILE A 85 15.17 -43.11 -8.74
C ILE A 85 14.09 -43.07 -9.82
N ALA A 86 14.26 -42.14 -10.76
CA ALA A 86 13.82 -42.13 -12.15
C ALA A 86 12.33 -41.94 -12.51
N LEU A 87 12.06 -40.80 -13.18
CA LEU A 87 11.52 -40.63 -14.54
C LEU A 87 11.15 -39.14 -14.65
N ILE A 88 11.75 -38.32 -15.52
CA ILE A 88 11.35 -38.17 -16.92
C ILE A 88 12.50 -37.52 -17.71
N THR A 89 12.81 -38.19 -18.80
CA THR A 89 13.65 -37.84 -19.95
C THR A 89 13.33 -36.49 -20.61
N THR A 90 14.41 -35.76 -20.90
CA THR A 90 14.75 -35.14 -22.20
C THR A 90 13.60 -34.78 -23.16
N ILE A 91 13.31 -33.49 -23.26
CA ILE A 91 12.89 -32.84 -24.52
C ILE A 91 13.79 -31.63 -24.73
N GLY A 92 14.44 -31.60 -25.89
CA GLY A 92 15.43 -30.60 -26.27
C GLY A 92 14.86 -29.19 -26.37
N PHE A 93 15.69 -28.22 -26.00
CA PHE A 93 15.47 -26.81 -26.29
C PHE A 93 16.65 -26.30 -27.11
N THR A 94 16.55 -26.48 -28.43
CA THR A 94 17.30 -25.68 -29.40
C THR A 94 16.39 -24.56 -29.89
N GLY A 95 16.82 -23.32 -29.65
CA GLY A 95 16.44 -22.16 -30.47
C GLY A 95 15.16 -21.43 -30.10
N TRP A 96 15.28 -20.28 -29.44
CA TRP A 96 14.75 -19.03 -30.00
C TRP A 96 15.31 -17.79 -29.27
N ILE A 97 16.21 -17.10 -29.98
CA ILE A 97 16.51 -15.68 -29.78
C ILE A 97 15.64 -14.90 -30.79
N GLN A 98 15.19 -13.71 -30.38
CA GLN A 98 14.40 -12.70 -31.12
C GLN A 98 12.86 -12.88 -31.16
N ASN A 99 12.14 -12.08 -30.36
CA ASN A 99 11.10 -11.19 -30.88
C ASN A 99 10.65 -10.15 -29.83
N ASN A 100 11.23 -8.96 -29.91
CA ASN A 100 10.61 -7.72 -29.45
C ASN A 100 9.85 -7.15 -30.64
N SER A 101 8.59 -7.52 -30.79
CA SER A 101 7.66 -6.93 -31.75
C SER A 101 6.44 -6.45 -30.96
N PHE A 102 6.57 -5.22 -30.44
CA PHE A 102 5.47 -4.44 -29.93
C PHE A 102 4.61 -4.07 -31.15
N LEU A 103 3.65 -4.93 -31.48
CA LEU A 103 2.69 -4.66 -32.55
C LEU A 103 1.86 -3.43 -32.19
N HIS A 104 1.88 -2.45 -33.09
CA HIS A 104 0.89 -1.40 -33.21
C HIS A 104 -0.52 -1.99 -33.10
N ARG A 105 -1.18 -1.78 -31.95
CA ARG A 105 -2.65 -1.82 -31.92
C ARG A 105 -3.16 -0.54 -32.56
N SER A 106 -3.83 -0.68 -33.69
CA SER A 106 -4.64 0.36 -34.32
C SER A 106 -5.59 1.00 -33.29
N PRO A 107 -5.95 2.29 -33.45
CA PRO A 107 -6.85 2.95 -32.52
C PRO A 107 -8.21 2.27 -32.60
N SER A 108 -8.60 1.60 -31.52
CA SER A 108 -9.94 1.02 -31.38
C SER A 108 -10.94 2.16 -31.36
N THR A 109 -11.67 2.33 -32.45
CA THR A 109 -12.99 2.95 -32.44
C THR A 109 -13.87 2.12 -31.50
N PHE A 110 -14.14 2.63 -30.30
CA PHE A 110 -15.16 2.12 -29.40
C PHE A 110 -16.51 2.75 -29.76
N PRO A 111 -17.47 1.96 -30.25
CA PRO A 111 -18.86 2.24 -29.94
C PRO A 111 -19.62 0.96 -29.55
N ARG A 112 -20.10 0.86 -28.30
CA ARG A 112 -21.32 0.09 -27.87
C ARG A 112 -21.45 -0.24 -26.37
N SER A 113 -20.68 0.30 -25.43
CA SER A 113 -20.81 -0.08 -24.00
C SER A 113 -21.92 0.66 -23.20
N HIS A 114 -22.59 1.66 -23.78
CA HIS A 114 -23.57 2.45 -23.02
C HIS A 114 -24.90 1.72 -22.73
N ARG A 115 -25.33 0.76 -23.56
CA ARG A 115 -26.68 0.15 -23.45
C ARG A 115 -26.75 -1.03 -22.46
N GLU A 116 -25.64 -1.72 -22.20
CA GLU A 116 -25.58 -2.76 -21.17
C GLU A 116 -25.44 -2.18 -19.75
N ASN A 117 -24.79 -1.03 -19.63
CA ASN A 117 -24.65 -0.36 -18.33
C ASN A 117 -25.99 0.09 -17.74
N THR A 118 -26.94 0.56 -18.58
CA THR A 118 -28.27 0.98 -18.10
C THR A 118 -29.10 -0.16 -17.50
N ARG A 119 -29.01 -1.39 -18.03
CA ARG A 119 -29.70 -2.56 -17.45
C ARG A 119 -29.07 -3.03 -16.13
N LYS A 120 -27.75 -2.91 -15.98
CA LYS A 120 -27.09 -3.18 -14.69
C LYS A 120 -27.51 -2.15 -13.63
N VAL A 121 -27.71 -0.88 -14.00
CA VAL A 121 -28.10 0.20 -13.06
C VAL A 121 -29.48 -0.03 -12.44
N SER A 122 -30.50 -0.35 -13.24
CA SER A 122 -31.87 -0.54 -12.73
C SER A 122 -32.00 -1.72 -11.76
N ARG A 123 -31.13 -2.72 -11.86
CA ARG A 123 -31.09 -3.87 -10.94
C ARG A 123 -30.46 -3.50 -9.58
N ILE A 124 -29.53 -2.54 -9.56
CA ILE A 124 -28.87 -2.09 -8.32
C ILE A 124 -29.84 -1.29 -7.45
N GLU A 125 -30.65 -0.40 -8.06
CA GLU A 125 -31.61 0.41 -7.30
C GLU A 125 -32.73 -0.43 -6.67
N ALA A 126 -33.24 -1.45 -7.38
CA ALA A 126 -34.25 -2.36 -6.84
C ALA A 126 -33.73 -3.22 -5.67
N ASN A 127 -32.44 -3.57 -5.68
CA ASN A 127 -31.83 -4.38 -4.62
C ASN A 127 -31.44 -3.58 -3.36
N ARG A 128 -31.22 -2.27 -3.47
CA ARG A 128 -30.87 -1.41 -2.31
C ARG A 128 -31.94 -1.44 -1.22
N SER A 129 -33.21 -1.57 -1.59
CA SER A 129 -34.34 -1.58 -0.66
C SER A 129 -34.52 -2.91 0.09
N ALA A 130 -33.95 -4.01 -0.42
CA ALA A 130 -34.08 -5.35 0.16
C ALA A 130 -32.79 -5.82 0.90
N SER A 131 -31.70 -5.06 0.81
CA SER A 131 -30.36 -5.48 1.26
C SER A 131 -29.99 -5.04 2.69
N SER A 132 -30.89 -4.39 3.43
CA SER A 132 -30.59 -3.90 4.79
C SER A 132 -30.55 -4.99 5.87
N SER A 133 -30.92 -6.25 5.54
CA SER A 133 -31.07 -7.32 6.53
C SER A 133 -30.00 -8.41 6.49
N VAL A 134 -28.98 -8.32 5.62
CA VAL A 134 -27.92 -9.34 5.60
C VAL A 134 -26.98 -9.09 6.78
N PRO A 135 -26.88 -10.01 7.75
CA PRO A 135 -25.98 -9.85 8.88
C PRO A 135 -24.52 -9.81 8.39
N LEU A 136 -23.71 -8.93 8.99
CA LEU A 136 -22.28 -8.89 8.69
C LEU A 136 -21.59 -10.14 9.25
N PRO A 137 -20.50 -10.61 8.61
CA PRO A 137 -19.78 -11.81 9.06
C PRO A 137 -19.10 -11.63 10.42
N CYS A 138 -18.93 -10.39 10.88
CA CYS A 138 -18.42 -10.02 12.19
C CYS A 138 -18.81 -8.57 12.50
N ASN A 139 -18.76 -8.21 13.78
CA ASN A 139 -18.94 -6.83 14.23
C ASN A 139 -17.58 -6.13 14.18
N LEU A 140 -17.42 -5.19 13.25
CA LEU A 140 -16.25 -4.31 13.24
C LEU A 140 -16.23 -3.49 14.53
N LEU A 141 -15.07 -3.47 15.17
CA LEU A 141 -14.82 -2.66 16.36
C LEU A 141 -14.59 -1.20 15.94
N ASP A 142 -14.83 -0.27 16.86
CA ASP A 142 -14.49 1.14 16.65
C ASP A 142 -12.97 1.38 16.70
N HIS A 143 -12.23 0.53 17.42
CA HIS A 143 -10.77 0.58 17.54
C HIS A 143 -10.18 -0.84 17.49
N PRO A 144 -9.04 -1.07 16.79
CA PRO A 144 -8.33 -0.17 15.86
C PRO A 144 -9.22 0.33 14.72
N VAL A 145 -9.02 1.56 14.22
CA VAL A 145 -9.86 2.09 13.13
C VAL A 145 -9.63 1.31 11.82
N PRO A 146 -10.65 0.66 11.23
CA PRO A 146 -10.48 -0.06 9.99
C PRO A 146 -10.47 0.90 8.79
N MET A 147 -9.44 0.80 7.96
CA MET A 147 -9.17 1.75 6.88
C MET A 147 -8.81 1.05 5.56
N ILE A 148 -9.14 1.68 4.44
CA ILE A 148 -8.69 1.27 3.10
C ILE A 148 -7.92 2.42 2.47
N LEU A 149 -6.69 2.16 2.07
CA LEU A 149 -5.88 3.09 1.31
C LEU A 149 -6.04 2.84 -0.19
N MET A 150 -6.81 3.70 -0.86
CA MET A 150 -7.03 3.63 -2.31
C MET A 150 -6.10 4.59 -3.05
N SER A 151 -5.28 4.06 -3.97
CA SER A 151 -4.38 4.86 -4.81
C SER A 151 -3.86 4.07 -5.99
N LEU A 152 -3.40 4.74 -7.04
CA LEU A 152 -2.59 4.09 -8.07
C LEU A 152 -1.26 3.57 -7.51
N GLY A 153 -0.70 2.56 -8.16
CA GLY A 153 0.64 2.09 -7.85
C GLY A 153 1.68 3.21 -8.01
N ARG A 154 2.56 3.35 -7.01
CA ARG A 154 3.62 4.39 -6.87
C ARG A 154 3.17 5.77 -6.36
N SER A 155 1.99 5.86 -5.75
CA SER A 155 1.46 7.11 -5.16
C SER A 155 1.89 7.35 -3.70
N GLY A 156 2.88 6.62 -3.18
CA GLY A 156 3.42 6.87 -1.83
C GLY A 156 2.62 6.30 -0.66
N THR A 157 1.62 5.43 -0.90
CA THR A 157 0.76 4.90 0.18
C THR A 157 1.47 4.08 1.25
N SER A 158 2.61 3.45 0.97
CA SER A 158 3.41 2.82 2.03
C SER A 158 3.99 3.85 2.99
N SER A 159 4.52 4.96 2.46
CA SER A 159 5.07 6.04 3.30
C SER A 159 3.96 6.74 4.06
N MET A 160 2.80 6.93 3.42
CA MET A 160 1.63 7.49 4.07
C MET A 160 1.17 6.62 5.24
N TYR A 161 1.06 5.30 5.01
CA TYR A 161 0.66 4.36 6.05
C TYR A 161 1.61 4.33 7.22
N GLN A 162 2.93 4.31 6.96
CA GLN A 162 3.96 4.30 8.00
C GLN A 162 3.77 5.44 9.00
N VAL A 163 3.52 6.66 8.51
CA VAL A 163 3.25 7.83 9.36
C VAL A 163 1.95 7.64 10.13
N ILE A 164 0.86 7.21 9.46
CA ILE A 164 -0.43 6.99 10.13
C ILE A 164 -0.27 5.96 11.25
N SER A 165 0.32 4.79 10.98
CA SER A 165 0.46 3.71 11.96
C SER A 165 1.39 4.09 13.11
N SER A 166 2.46 4.83 12.84
CA SER A 166 3.41 5.26 13.88
C SER A 166 2.85 6.36 14.79
N LEU A 167 1.97 7.23 14.29
CA LEU A 167 1.40 8.33 15.08
C LEU A 167 0.06 7.96 15.73
N SER A 168 -0.64 6.92 15.25
CA SER A 168 -1.98 6.56 15.75
C SER A 168 -2.00 5.53 16.87
N GLY A 169 -0.89 4.85 17.17
CA GLY A 169 -0.83 3.83 18.22
C GLY A 169 0.31 2.86 18.00
N LYS A 170 0.13 1.59 18.40
CA LYS A 170 1.13 0.55 18.12
C LYS A 170 1.21 0.29 16.62
N GLU A 171 2.42 0.36 16.08
CA GLU A 171 2.64 0.17 14.66
C GLU A 171 2.30 -1.27 14.23
N THR A 172 1.43 -1.43 13.23
CA THR A 172 1.27 -2.70 12.52
C THR A 172 2.44 -2.90 11.57
N THR A 173 3.07 -4.07 11.58
CA THR A 173 4.36 -4.28 10.91
C THR A 173 4.40 -3.92 9.42
N ARG A 174 3.31 -4.11 8.65
CA ARG A 174 3.21 -3.73 7.22
C ARG A 174 1.76 -3.57 6.77
N ILE A 175 1.55 -2.72 5.76
CA ILE A 175 0.29 -2.66 5.00
C ILE A 175 0.33 -3.52 3.74
N PHE A 176 -0.66 -4.41 3.60
CA PHE A 176 -0.74 -5.37 2.50
C PHE A 176 -1.47 -4.81 1.28
N GLU A 177 -1.05 -5.25 0.09
CA GLU A 177 -1.80 -5.06 -1.15
C GLU A 177 -2.80 -6.21 -1.32
N TYR A 178 -3.80 -6.26 -0.45
CA TYR A 178 -4.68 -7.42 -0.26
C TYR A 178 -5.39 -7.84 -1.56
N THR A 179 -5.89 -6.89 -2.33
CA THR A 179 -6.54 -7.15 -3.63
C THR A 179 -5.54 -7.34 -4.78
N GLY A 180 -4.25 -7.55 -4.50
CA GLY A 180 -3.20 -7.74 -5.49
C GLY A 180 -2.47 -6.46 -5.94
N GLY A 181 -1.18 -6.63 -6.29
CA GLY A 181 -0.29 -5.55 -6.71
C GLY A 181 -0.17 -5.29 -8.22
N SER A 182 -1.04 -5.92 -9.02
CA SER A 182 -1.15 -5.75 -10.46
C SER A 182 -2.57 -6.07 -10.93
N THR A 183 -2.95 -5.67 -12.15
CA THR A 183 -4.24 -6.04 -12.76
C THR A 183 -4.46 -7.55 -12.75
N GLU A 184 -3.43 -8.34 -13.11
CA GLU A 184 -3.52 -9.80 -13.12
C GLU A 184 -3.75 -10.39 -11.72
N LYS A 185 -2.96 -9.96 -10.73
CA LYS A 185 -3.14 -10.43 -9.34
C LYS A 185 -4.51 -10.03 -8.78
N SER A 186 -4.99 -8.84 -9.14
CA SER A 186 -6.32 -8.39 -8.74
C SER A 186 -7.43 -9.19 -9.39
N ARG A 187 -7.25 -9.59 -10.65
CA ARG A 187 -8.21 -10.45 -11.35
C ARG A 187 -8.27 -11.83 -10.69
N ILE A 188 -7.11 -12.42 -10.41
CA ILE A 188 -7.01 -13.68 -9.67
C ILE A 188 -7.71 -13.57 -8.31
N PHE A 189 -7.49 -12.47 -7.58
CA PHE A 189 -8.12 -12.25 -6.29
C PHE A 189 -9.65 -12.30 -6.39
N PHE A 190 -10.27 -11.47 -7.22
CA PHE A 190 -11.74 -11.41 -7.30
C PHE A 190 -12.37 -12.67 -7.92
N GLN A 191 -11.70 -13.29 -8.90
CA GLN A 191 -12.26 -14.45 -9.61
C GLN A 191 -12.03 -15.78 -8.89
N LYS A 192 -10.89 -15.94 -8.21
CA LYS A 192 -10.46 -17.24 -7.65
C LYS A 192 -10.33 -17.27 -6.14
N ILE A 193 -9.93 -16.17 -5.50
CA ILE A 193 -9.66 -16.14 -4.04
C ILE A 193 -10.92 -15.78 -3.27
N VAL A 194 -11.62 -14.72 -3.67
CA VAL A 194 -12.89 -14.36 -3.04
C VAL A 194 -13.88 -15.51 -3.29
N PRO A 195 -14.57 -16.03 -2.25
CA PRO A 195 -15.54 -17.10 -2.43
C PRO A 195 -16.62 -16.74 -3.47
N LYS A 196 -17.21 -17.74 -4.14
CA LYS A 196 -18.20 -17.49 -5.20
C LYS A 196 -19.54 -17.05 -4.63
N GLU A 197 -19.86 -17.53 -3.44
CA GLU A 197 -21.01 -17.21 -2.62
C GLU A 197 -20.94 -15.82 -2.00
N ASP A 198 -19.76 -15.19 -1.97
CA ASP A 198 -19.62 -13.80 -1.54
C ASP A 198 -20.11 -12.86 -2.65
N VAL A 199 -21.39 -12.55 -2.58
CA VAL A 199 -22.10 -11.64 -3.49
C VAL A 199 -22.40 -10.29 -2.84
N ASN A 200 -21.93 -10.07 -1.61
CA ASN A 200 -22.25 -8.88 -0.80
C ASN A 200 -21.01 -8.07 -0.41
N GLY A 201 -19.82 -8.50 -0.81
CA GLY A 201 -18.56 -7.84 -0.46
C GLY A 201 -18.04 -8.20 0.93
N GLU A 202 -18.46 -9.34 1.50
CA GLU A 202 -18.13 -9.76 2.86
C GLU A 202 -16.65 -10.01 3.09
N TRP A 203 -15.90 -10.36 2.03
CA TRP A 203 -14.45 -10.56 2.02
C TRP A 203 -13.72 -9.38 2.67
N LEU A 204 -14.23 -8.18 2.46
CA LEU A 204 -13.66 -6.94 2.97
C LEU A 204 -13.80 -6.87 4.50
N ILE A 205 -14.96 -7.26 5.02
CA ILE A 205 -15.27 -7.24 6.46
C ILE A 205 -14.53 -8.34 7.18
N LYS A 206 -14.51 -9.55 6.60
CA LYS A 206 -13.76 -10.69 7.15
C LYS A 206 -12.28 -10.35 7.30
N PHE A 207 -11.68 -9.72 6.29
CA PHE A 207 -10.29 -9.29 6.36
C PHE A 207 -10.05 -8.26 7.47
N LEU A 208 -10.83 -7.17 7.52
CA LEU A 208 -10.60 -6.10 8.50
C LEU A 208 -10.87 -6.55 9.94
N CYS A 209 -11.86 -7.42 10.18
CA CYS A 209 -12.06 -8.01 11.51
C CYS A 209 -10.88 -8.88 11.94
N LEU A 210 -10.31 -9.67 11.03
CA LEU A 210 -9.12 -10.47 11.34
C LEU A 210 -7.96 -9.57 11.74
N GLU A 211 -7.71 -8.50 10.98
CA GLU A 211 -6.65 -7.53 11.31
C GLU A 211 -6.90 -6.85 12.67
N GLN A 212 -8.14 -6.45 12.99
CA GLN A 212 -8.47 -5.87 14.30
C GLN A 212 -8.18 -6.85 15.45
N MET A 213 -8.46 -8.14 15.26
CA MET A 213 -8.16 -9.18 16.26
C MET A 213 -6.67 -9.48 16.40
N GLU A 214 -5.92 -9.46 15.30
CA GLU A 214 -4.46 -9.68 15.31
C GLU A 214 -3.68 -8.49 15.88
N HIS A 215 -4.26 -7.28 15.85
CA HIS A 215 -3.61 -6.04 16.23
C HIS A 215 -4.46 -5.14 17.16
N PRO A 216 -4.92 -5.63 18.32
CA PRO A 216 -5.88 -4.90 19.18
C PRO A 216 -5.35 -3.55 19.71
N ASP A 217 -4.03 -3.42 19.86
CA ASP A 217 -3.38 -2.20 20.37
C ASP A 217 -3.02 -1.18 19.26
N ALA A 218 -3.28 -1.50 17.99
CA ALA A 218 -2.94 -0.60 16.88
C ALA A 218 -3.93 0.56 16.80
N GLY A 219 -3.49 1.75 16.38
CA GLY A 219 -4.42 2.86 16.13
C GLY A 219 -5.32 2.63 14.91
N VAL A 220 -4.74 2.01 13.88
CA VAL A 220 -5.41 1.67 12.62
C VAL A 220 -5.08 0.25 12.19
N VAL A 221 -6.01 -0.37 11.48
CA VAL A 221 -5.74 -1.54 10.64
C VAL A 221 -6.15 -1.26 9.22
N ALA A 222 -5.32 -1.62 8.25
CA ALA A 222 -5.58 -1.25 6.87
C ALA A 222 -5.00 -2.19 5.83
N PHE A 223 -5.56 -2.10 4.63
CA PHE A 223 -4.93 -2.62 3.42
C PHE A 223 -4.96 -1.58 2.29
N LYS A 224 -4.09 -1.80 1.30
CA LYS A 224 -4.08 -1.06 0.04
C LYS A 224 -5.01 -1.71 -0.96
N TRP A 225 -5.86 -0.89 -1.58
CA TRP A 225 -6.65 -1.28 -2.72
C TRP A 225 -6.30 -0.40 -3.92
N LYS A 226 -5.61 -0.99 -4.90
CA LYS A 226 -5.24 -0.29 -6.13
C LYS A 226 -6.38 -0.41 -7.16
N PRO A 227 -6.87 0.72 -7.72
CA PRO A 227 -7.98 0.70 -8.66
C PRO A 227 -7.53 0.30 -10.07
N TYR A 228 -7.18 -0.97 -10.24
CA TYR A 228 -6.92 -1.55 -11.57
C TYR A 228 -8.22 -1.68 -12.36
N GLU A 229 -8.11 -2.12 -13.62
CA GLU A 229 -9.26 -2.37 -14.51
C GLU A 229 -10.32 -3.27 -13.86
N THR A 230 -9.87 -4.22 -13.05
CA THR A 230 -10.70 -5.15 -12.27
C THR A 230 -11.68 -4.46 -11.34
N LEU A 231 -11.36 -3.28 -10.80
CA LEU A 231 -12.29 -2.50 -9.98
C LEU A 231 -13.57 -2.13 -10.75
N PHE A 232 -13.45 -1.97 -12.07
CA PHE A 232 -14.56 -1.57 -12.94
C PHE A 232 -15.25 -2.73 -13.64
N GLU A 233 -14.63 -3.91 -13.64
CA GLU A 233 -15.05 -5.08 -14.42
C GLU A 233 -15.60 -6.21 -13.54
N GLU A 234 -15.03 -6.41 -12.36
CA GLU A 234 -15.36 -7.54 -11.49
C GLU A 234 -16.53 -7.19 -10.56
N ASP A 235 -17.64 -7.93 -10.66
CA ASP A 235 -18.84 -7.67 -9.86
C ASP A 235 -18.54 -7.69 -8.34
N LYS A 236 -17.59 -8.53 -7.88
CA LYS A 236 -17.18 -8.59 -6.47
C LYS A 236 -16.47 -7.34 -5.96
N ALA A 237 -15.74 -6.66 -6.84
CA ALA A 237 -15.13 -5.37 -6.51
C ALA A 237 -16.21 -4.31 -6.32
N LEU A 238 -17.21 -4.28 -7.22
CA LEU A 238 -18.36 -3.38 -7.15
C LEU A 238 -19.24 -3.64 -5.92
N GLN A 239 -19.49 -4.91 -5.57
CA GLN A 239 -20.21 -5.31 -4.37
C GLN A 239 -19.48 -4.86 -3.09
N GLY A 240 -18.14 -4.93 -3.07
CA GLY A 240 -17.34 -4.36 -1.98
C GLY A 240 -17.54 -2.86 -1.82
N LEU A 241 -17.55 -2.09 -2.91
CA LEU A 241 -17.84 -0.65 -2.87
C LEU A 241 -19.28 -0.36 -2.41
N GLU A 242 -20.24 -1.15 -2.88
CA GLU A 242 -21.63 -1.03 -2.46
C GLU A 242 -21.81 -1.30 -0.97
N LEU A 243 -21.13 -2.31 -0.42
CA LEU A 243 -21.10 -2.56 1.01
C LEU A 243 -20.50 -1.38 1.79
N LEU A 244 -19.36 -0.83 1.34
CA LEU A 244 -18.75 0.33 1.98
C LEU A 244 -19.71 1.54 2.06
N GLY A 245 -20.49 1.76 1.00
CA GLY A 245 -21.53 2.80 0.98
C GLY A 245 -22.63 2.59 2.02
N ARG A 246 -23.00 1.33 2.29
CA ARG A 246 -24.03 0.98 3.28
C ARG A 246 -23.55 1.07 4.73
N LEU A 247 -22.26 0.85 4.97
CA LEU A 247 -21.68 0.79 6.32
C LEU A 247 -21.55 2.14 7.03
N ASN A 248 -21.95 3.24 6.41
CA ASN A 248 -22.02 4.57 7.01
C ASN A 248 -20.79 4.96 7.85
N ARG A 249 -19.60 4.93 7.23
CA ARG A 249 -18.30 5.34 7.81
C ARG A 249 -17.68 4.41 8.87
N LYS A 250 -18.22 3.21 9.11
CA LYS A 250 -17.54 2.21 9.96
C LYS A 250 -16.15 1.86 9.45
N ILE A 251 -15.96 1.87 8.12
CA ILE A 251 -14.66 1.72 7.47
C ILE A 251 -14.30 3.03 6.80
N LYS A 252 -13.08 3.53 7.05
CA LYS A 252 -12.60 4.79 6.50
C LYS A 252 -11.88 4.54 5.17
N VAL A 253 -12.34 5.17 4.09
CA VAL A 253 -11.61 5.16 2.83
C VAL A 253 -10.77 6.43 2.69
N VAL A 254 -9.46 6.26 2.49
CA VAL A 254 -8.53 7.34 2.18
C VAL A 254 -8.09 7.20 0.73
N ARG A 255 -8.47 8.18 -0.09
CA ARG A 255 -8.12 8.24 -1.50
C ARG A 255 -6.93 9.18 -1.69
N SER A 256 -5.75 8.61 -1.90
CA SER A 256 -4.53 9.38 -2.15
C SER A 256 -4.28 9.51 -3.65
N LYS A 257 -4.02 10.74 -4.11
CA LYS A 257 -3.63 11.07 -5.48
C LYS A 257 -2.25 11.67 -5.52
N ARG A 258 -1.54 11.45 -6.63
CA ARG A 258 -0.22 12.00 -6.92
C ARG A 258 -0.21 12.53 -8.35
N ASN A 259 0.63 13.53 -8.62
CA ASN A 259 0.97 13.99 -9.96
C ASN A 259 1.26 12.78 -10.88
N LEU A 260 0.53 12.69 -11.99
CA LEU A 260 0.57 11.50 -12.87
C LEU A 260 1.89 11.36 -13.64
N LEU A 261 2.55 12.48 -13.97
CA LEU A 261 3.89 12.46 -14.57
C LEU A 261 4.87 11.84 -13.58
N ASP A 262 4.73 12.23 -12.31
CA ASP A 262 5.54 11.78 -11.20
C ASP A 262 5.34 10.29 -10.86
N VAL A 263 4.10 9.80 -11.00
CA VAL A 263 3.76 8.37 -10.99
C VAL A 263 4.47 7.62 -12.13
N MET A 264 4.46 8.17 -13.36
CA MET A 264 5.13 7.55 -14.52
C MET A 264 6.65 7.50 -14.33
N ILE A 265 7.26 8.59 -13.87
CA ILE A 265 8.69 8.66 -13.51
C ILE A 265 9.03 7.57 -12.50
N SER A 266 8.25 7.46 -11.41
CA SER A 266 8.48 6.48 -10.36
C SER A 266 8.35 5.03 -10.86
N ARG A 267 7.39 4.75 -11.75
CA ARG A 267 7.23 3.44 -12.41
C ARG A 267 8.43 3.13 -13.30
N ARG A 268 8.91 4.11 -14.08
CA ARG A 268 10.07 3.97 -14.96
C ARG A 268 11.35 3.70 -14.15
N LYS A 269 11.59 4.47 -13.08
CA LYS A 269 12.69 4.25 -12.11
C LYS A 269 12.69 2.81 -11.60
N HIS A 270 11.55 2.34 -11.10
CA HIS A 270 11.43 1.00 -10.56
C HIS A 270 11.70 -0.08 -11.63
N LYS A 271 11.20 0.10 -12.86
CA LYS A 271 11.42 -0.84 -13.97
C LYS A 271 12.89 -0.90 -14.38
N ILE A 272 13.59 0.23 -14.42
CA ILE A 272 15.03 0.29 -14.75
C ILE A 272 15.88 -0.35 -13.65
N SER A 273 15.58 -0.05 -12.38
CA SER A 273 16.30 -0.62 -11.22
C SER A 273 16.26 -2.16 -11.24
N LEU A 274 15.09 -2.75 -11.48
CA LEU A 274 14.93 -4.21 -11.64
C LEU A 274 15.80 -4.79 -12.76
N LYS A 275 15.89 -4.09 -13.90
CA LYS A 275 16.66 -4.57 -15.05
C LYS A 275 18.16 -4.51 -14.84
N ARG A 276 18.66 -3.44 -14.19
CA ARG A 276 20.10 -3.20 -14.03
C ARG A 276 20.75 -4.09 -12.97
N HIS A 277 20.00 -4.48 -11.95
CA HIS A 277 20.57 -5.13 -10.77
C HIS A 277 20.00 -6.53 -10.50
N GLY A 278 19.15 -7.05 -11.40
CA GLY A 278 18.43 -8.30 -11.18
C GLY A 278 17.49 -8.26 -9.98
N ILE A 279 17.04 -9.44 -9.53
CA ILE A 279 16.18 -9.58 -8.35
C ILE A 279 16.97 -9.27 -7.07
N GLU A 280 18.23 -9.72 -7.00
CA GLU A 280 19.07 -9.60 -5.80
C GLU A 280 19.58 -8.18 -5.53
N GLY A 281 19.72 -7.35 -6.55
CA GLY A 281 20.14 -5.94 -6.40
C GLY A 281 19.01 -4.93 -6.58
N LYS A 282 17.75 -5.35 -6.48
CA LYS A 282 16.61 -4.43 -6.50
C LYS A 282 16.76 -3.41 -5.36
N ILE A 283 16.88 -2.14 -5.71
CA ILE A 283 16.95 -1.07 -4.71
C ILE A 283 15.62 -1.06 -3.94
N SER A 284 15.69 -1.14 -2.61
CA SER A 284 14.51 -1.10 -1.73
C SER A 284 13.64 0.11 -2.09
N SER A 285 12.33 -0.07 -2.22
CA SER A 285 11.42 1.04 -2.58
C SER A 285 11.30 2.11 -1.50
N HIS A 286 11.73 1.80 -0.28
CA HIS A 286 11.72 2.68 0.88
C HIS A 286 13.09 2.61 1.56
N CYS A 287 13.62 3.76 1.95
CA CYS A 287 14.84 3.84 2.74
C CYS A 287 14.46 4.22 4.18
N GLN A 288 15.06 3.51 5.13
CA GLN A 288 14.94 3.88 6.53
C GLN A 288 15.70 5.18 6.80
N LYS A 289 15.29 5.95 7.80
CA LYS A 289 16.07 7.11 8.24
C LYS A 289 17.47 6.67 8.68
N GLY A 290 18.48 7.46 8.29
CA GLY A 290 19.89 7.14 8.54
C GLY A 290 20.51 6.14 7.56
N ASP A 291 19.74 5.45 6.72
CA ASP A 291 20.28 4.58 5.67
C ASP A 291 20.76 5.39 4.45
N ASN A 292 21.91 6.04 4.65
CA ASN A 292 22.55 6.88 3.63
C ASN A 292 22.91 6.08 2.37
N GLN A 293 23.20 4.77 2.50
CA GLN A 293 23.52 3.92 1.36
C GLN A 293 22.28 3.72 0.48
N CYS A 294 21.14 3.34 1.07
CA CYS A 294 19.88 3.22 0.35
C CYS A 294 19.47 4.55 -0.27
N LEU A 295 19.56 5.64 0.48
CA LEU A 295 19.17 6.97 0.02
C LEU A 295 20.00 7.40 -1.19
N ASN A 296 21.32 7.28 -1.13
CA ASN A 296 22.20 7.61 -2.23
C ASN A 296 21.95 6.74 -3.47
N ALA A 297 21.68 5.44 -3.27
CA ALA A 297 21.32 4.54 -4.36
C ALA A 297 19.99 4.95 -5.03
N GLN A 298 18.99 5.31 -4.22
CA GLN A 298 17.69 5.79 -4.72
C GLN A 298 17.79 7.12 -5.47
N LEU A 299 18.55 8.08 -4.94
CA LEU A 299 18.78 9.38 -5.57
C LEU A 299 19.51 9.22 -6.90
N LYS A 300 20.58 8.41 -6.92
CA LYS A 300 21.31 8.09 -8.16
C LYS A 300 20.43 7.42 -9.21
N ALA A 301 19.54 6.51 -8.79
CA ALA A 301 18.58 5.87 -9.68
C ALA A 301 17.45 6.81 -10.13
N GLY A 302 17.25 7.93 -9.42
CA GLY A 302 16.22 8.94 -9.68
C GLY A 302 16.62 10.05 -10.66
N ILE A 303 17.83 10.00 -11.23
CA ILE A 303 18.35 11.00 -12.16
C ILE A 303 18.53 10.39 -13.55
N GLY A 304 18.33 11.18 -14.60
CA GLY A 304 18.54 10.77 -15.99
C GLY A 304 17.54 9.71 -16.45
N ILE A 305 16.31 9.80 -15.96
CA ILE A 305 15.21 8.93 -16.36
C ILE A 305 14.69 9.40 -17.71
N GLU A 306 14.62 8.50 -18.68
CA GLU A 306 14.00 8.77 -19.98
C GLU A 306 12.58 8.21 -20.03
N LEU A 307 11.60 9.09 -20.34
CA LEU A 307 10.21 8.72 -20.57
C LEU A 307 9.91 8.54 -22.06
N PRO A 308 9.04 7.57 -22.44
CA PRO A 308 8.69 7.33 -23.84
C PRO A 308 7.76 8.43 -24.37
N THR A 309 8.32 9.39 -25.10
CA THR A 309 7.60 10.57 -25.62
C THR A 309 6.43 10.20 -26.55
N LYS A 310 6.59 9.17 -27.40
CA LYS A 310 5.57 8.74 -28.37
C LYS A 310 4.25 8.26 -27.74
N SER A 311 4.31 7.63 -26.55
CA SER A 311 3.13 7.10 -25.85
C SER A 311 2.73 7.91 -24.63
N LEU A 312 3.47 8.97 -24.29
CA LEU A 312 3.33 9.71 -23.05
C LEU A 312 1.90 10.23 -22.80
N LEU A 313 1.32 10.95 -23.77
CA LEU A 313 -0.04 11.49 -23.62
C LEU A 313 -1.09 10.38 -23.49
N THR A 314 -0.96 9.30 -24.26
CA THR A 314 -1.89 8.16 -24.17
C THR A 314 -1.83 7.50 -22.80
N GLU A 315 -0.62 7.31 -22.26
CA GLU A 315 -0.43 6.75 -20.92
C GLU A 315 -0.97 7.68 -19.83
N LEU A 316 -0.72 8.99 -19.91
CA LEU A 316 -1.26 9.97 -18.96
C LEU A 316 -2.79 10.02 -18.98
N ARG A 317 -3.41 10.02 -20.17
CA ARG A 317 -4.88 9.94 -20.31
C ARG A 317 -5.44 8.68 -19.68
N HIS A 318 -4.81 7.54 -19.91
CA HIS A 318 -5.23 6.29 -19.30
C HIS A 318 -5.16 6.34 -17.77
N LEU A 319 -4.06 6.86 -17.18
CA LEU A 319 -3.96 7.03 -15.73
C LEU A 319 -5.01 8.01 -15.18
N HIS A 320 -5.22 9.13 -15.87
CA HIS A 320 -6.22 10.13 -15.51
C HIS A 320 -7.64 9.56 -15.56
N ASP A 321 -7.96 8.78 -16.59
CA ASP A 321 -9.24 8.10 -16.71
C ASP A 321 -9.47 7.08 -15.61
N MET A 322 -8.44 6.32 -15.20
CA MET A 322 -8.56 5.42 -14.05
C MET A 322 -8.83 6.20 -12.75
N GLU A 323 -8.10 7.29 -12.50
CA GLU A 323 -8.32 8.17 -11.35
C GLU A 323 -9.77 8.67 -11.31
N ARG A 324 -10.23 9.27 -12.42
CA ARG A 324 -11.59 9.81 -12.56
C ARG A 324 -12.67 8.74 -12.41
N ARG A 325 -12.51 7.58 -13.06
CA ARG A 325 -13.48 6.48 -12.96
C ARG A 325 -13.56 5.94 -11.54
N THR A 326 -12.45 5.89 -10.81
CA THR A 326 -12.42 5.48 -9.40
C THR A 326 -13.26 6.43 -8.56
N ASP A 327 -13.05 7.73 -8.69
CA ASP A 327 -13.81 8.73 -7.93
C ASP A 327 -15.31 8.67 -8.26
N ASN A 328 -15.65 8.51 -9.55
CA ASN A 328 -17.03 8.34 -9.98
C ASN A 328 -17.68 7.11 -9.35
N LEU A 329 -16.96 6.00 -9.20
CA LEU A 329 -17.48 4.81 -8.52
C LEU A 329 -17.68 5.07 -7.02
N LEU A 330 -16.71 5.68 -6.35
CA LEU A 330 -16.82 6.01 -4.93
C LEU A 330 -18.04 6.92 -4.67
N ALA A 331 -18.22 7.96 -5.50
CA ALA A 331 -19.38 8.83 -5.44
C ALA A 331 -20.69 8.07 -5.73
N ARG A 332 -20.73 7.26 -6.80
CA ARG A 332 -21.93 6.49 -7.19
C ARG A 332 -22.40 5.52 -6.10
N TYR A 333 -21.46 4.90 -5.40
CA TYR A 333 -21.77 3.99 -4.30
C TYR A 333 -21.88 4.69 -2.95
N ASN A 334 -21.81 6.02 -2.90
CA ASN A 334 -21.85 6.82 -1.67
C ASN A 334 -20.80 6.37 -0.64
N VAL A 335 -19.61 5.98 -1.11
CA VAL A 335 -18.52 5.53 -0.24
C VAL A 335 -17.92 6.74 0.47
N PRO A 336 -18.02 6.85 1.80
CA PRO A 336 -17.41 7.96 2.52
C PRO A 336 -15.89 7.92 2.35
N THR A 337 -15.35 8.97 1.75
CA THR A 337 -13.97 9.03 1.30
C THR A 337 -13.36 10.39 1.62
N ILE A 338 -12.15 10.41 2.19
CA ILE A 338 -11.31 11.61 2.17
C ILE A 338 -10.34 11.55 0.99
N HIS A 339 -10.28 12.63 0.22
CA HIS A 339 -9.30 12.78 -0.86
C HIS A 339 -8.11 13.58 -0.36
N VAL A 340 -6.90 13.01 -0.46
CA VAL A 340 -5.64 13.65 -0.05
C VAL A 340 -4.66 13.71 -1.22
N SER A 341 -3.82 14.75 -1.25
CA SER A 341 -2.72 14.89 -2.22
C SER A 341 -1.40 14.43 -1.63
N PHE A 342 -0.66 13.59 -2.37
CA PHE A 342 0.68 13.18 -2.01
C PHE A 342 1.62 14.39 -1.89
N GLU A 343 1.51 15.35 -2.80
CA GLU A 343 2.33 16.55 -2.82
C GLU A 343 2.11 17.41 -1.58
N LYS A 344 0.86 17.50 -1.09
CA LYS A 344 0.53 18.21 0.16
C LYS A 344 0.90 17.46 1.43
N LEU A 345 0.91 16.12 1.40
CA LEU A 345 1.34 15.30 2.54
C LEU A 345 2.86 15.29 2.69
N PHE A 346 3.59 15.42 1.59
CA PHE A 346 5.05 15.36 1.58
C PHE A 346 5.65 16.62 0.99
N SER A 347 5.00 17.75 1.23
CA SER A 347 5.49 19.06 0.83
C SER A 347 6.76 19.39 1.61
N ALA A 348 7.61 20.23 1.00
CA ALA A 348 8.84 20.68 1.63
C ALA A 348 8.62 21.87 2.59
N ASP A 349 7.42 22.47 2.55
CA ASP A 349 6.99 23.38 3.61
C ASP A 349 6.63 22.58 4.85
N GLU A 350 6.84 23.15 6.03
CA GLU A 350 6.49 22.51 7.31
C GLU A 350 4.95 22.47 7.53
N ASP A 351 4.16 22.45 6.45
CA ASP A 351 2.70 22.43 6.47
C ASP A 351 2.19 21.02 6.83
N THR A 352 1.48 20.95 7.95
CA THR A 352 0.89 19.71 8.46
C THR A 352 -0.62 19.65 8.23
N THR A 353 -1.20 20.64 7.54
CA THR A 353 -2.65 20.79 7.36
C THR A 353 -3.29 19.58 6.69
N GLU A 354 -2.66 19.02 5.65
CA GLU A 354 -3.20 17.86 4.94
C GLU A 354 -3.15 16.59 5.82
N TRP A 355 -2.14 16.46 6.68
CA TRP A 355 -2.05 15.39 7.67
C TRP A 355 -3.12 15.53 8.74
N ARG A 356 -3.33 16.73 9.30
CA ARG A 356 -4.36 16.98 10.32
C ARG A 356 -5.74 16.62 9.77
N ARG A 357 -6.07 17.13 8.58
CA ARG A 357 -7.32 16.81 7.87
C ARG A 357 -7.54 15.30 7.72
N MET A 358 -6.47 14.54 7.50
CA MET A 358 -6.53 13.08 7.41
C MET A 358 -6.77 12.42 8.77
N PHE A 359 -6.01 12.79 9.81
CA PHE A 359 -6.21 12.25 11.16
C PHE A 359 -7.59 12.60 11.73
N ASP A 360 -8.08 13.83 11.53
CA ASP A 360 -9.44 14.25 11.90
C ASP A 360 -10.50 13.37 11.24
N TYR A 361 -10.33 13.05 9.96
CA TYR A 361 -11.26 12.18 9.23
C TYR A 361 -11.26 10.73 9.77
N LEU A 362 -10.08 10.23 10.11
CA LEU A 362 -9.92 8.89 10.68
C LEU A 362 -10.45 8.82 12.11
N GLY A 363 -10.37 9.92 12.88
CA GLY A 363 -10.74 9.97 14.29
C GLY A 363 -9.72 9.26 15.19
N VAL A 364 -8.45 9.23 14.77
CA VAL A 364 -7.33 8.61 15.50
C VAL A 364 -6.05 9.37 15.17
N GLY A 365 -5.05 9.30 16.04
CA GLY A 365 -3.82 10.08 15.95
C GLY A 365 -3.72 11.10 17.09
N PRO A 366 -2.60 11.81 17.19
CA PRO A 366 -2.42 12.84 18.19
C PRO A 366 -3.17 14.10 17.78
N ASP A 367 -3.83 14.77 18.74
CA ASP A 367 -4.54 16.05 18.50
C ASP A 367 -3.59 17.15 18.01
N ASN A 368 -2.32 17.09 18.46
CA ASN A 368 -1.27 18.00 18.07
C ASN A 368 -0.02 17.21 17.69
N PHE A 369 0.50 17.49 16.50
CA PHE A 369 1.80 17.03 16.05
C PHE A 369 2.45 18.10 15.18
N SER A 370 3.77 18.09 15.18
CA SER A 370 4.63 18.97 14.39
C SER A 370 5.02 18.31 13.07
N TYR A 371 5.59 19.09 12.16
CA TYR A 371 6.24 18.55 10.96
C TYR A 371 7.34 17.54 11.34
N TRP A 372 8.07 17.77 12.43
CA TRP A 372 9.10 16.86 12.90
C TRP A 372 8.55 15.49 13.27
N ASP A 373 7.37 15.41 13.88
CA ASP A 373 6.75 14.13 14.23
C ASP A 373 6.41 13.30 12.99
N ILE A 374 5.83 13.94 11.97
CA ILE A 374 5.57 13.32 10.65
C ILE A 374 6.87 12.86 10.02
N GLU A 375 7.87 13.74 10.03
CA GLU A 375 9.15 13.44 9.43
C GLU A 375 9.72 12.19 10.11
N HIS A 376 9.83 12.16 11.44
CA HIS A 376 10.41 11.05 12.21
C HIS A 376 9.64 9.74 12.06
N ALA A 377 8.32 9.80 11.98
CA ALA A 377 7.47 8.64 11.73
C ALA A 377 7.63 8.07 10.30
N GLY A 378 8.04 8.88 9.34
CA GLY A 378 8.11 8.52 7.93
C GLY A 378 9.42 7.86 7.47
N HIS A 379 9.37 7.34 6.24
CA HIS A 379 10.57 6.93 5.51
C HIS A 379 11.40 8.13 5.07
N ALA A 380 12.69 7.92 4.80
CA ALA A 380 13.51 8.94 4.15
C ALA A 380 12.95 9.28 2.75
N ALA A 381 12.90 10.58 2.43
CA ALA A 381 12.50 11.06 1.11
C ALA A 381 13.51 10.61 0.05
N THR A 382 13.03 9.92 -0.99
CA THR A 382 13.87 9.30 -2.04
C THR A 382 13.59 9.85 -3.44
N SER A 383 12.78 10.91 -3.53
CA SER A 383 12.47 11.63 -4.76
C SER A 383 13.44 12.79 -4.98
N VAL A 384 13.79 13.03 -6.23
CA VAL A 384 14.46 14.25 -6.66
C VAL A 384 13.35 15.25 -7.01
N PRO A 385 13.32 16.46 -6.43
CA PRO A 385 12.15 17.34 -6.46
C PRO A 385 11.94 18.05 -7.81
N LEU A 386 12.93 18.07 -8.70
CA LEU A 386 12.87 18.84 -9.95
C LEU A 386 12.84 17.94 -11.17
N HIS A 387 11.76 18.03 -11.96
CA HIS A 387 11.59 17.23 -13.17
C HIS A 387 12.74 17.40 -14.18
N ASN A 388 13.31 18.61 -14.32
CA ASN A 388 14.43 18.86 -15.23
C ASN A 388 15.76 18.21 -14.78
N VAL A 389 15.88 17.85 -13.50
CA VAL A 389 17.01 17.06 -12.98
C VAL A 389 16.71 15.56 -13.09
N THR A 390 15.46 15.19 -12.83
CA THR A 390 15.02 13.79 -12.87
C THR A 390 15.00 13.21 -14.28
N LEU A 391 14.55 13.99 -15.27
CA LEU A 391 14.33 13.53 -16.64
C LEU A 391 15.50 13.91 -17.55
N SER A 392 16.09 12.93 -18.24
CA SER A 392 17.14 13.21 -19.25
C SER A 392 16.58 13.84 -20.53
N ASN A 393 15.30 13.61 -20.83
CA ASN A 393 14.58 14.17 -21.98
C ASN A 393 13.48 15.16 -21.55
N TYR A 394 13.76 15.98 -20.53
CA TYR A 394 12.78 16.92 -19.96
C TYR A 394 12.18 17.86 -21.01
N GLU A 395 12.99 18.44 -21.90
CA GLU A 395 12.49 19.38 -22.91
C GLU A 395 11.51 18.75 -23.89
N ASP A 396 11.72 17.48 -24.28
CA ASP A 396 10.79 16.75 -25.13
C ASP A 396 9.47 16.47 -24.40
N VAL A 397 9.55 16.05 -23.13
CA VAL A 397 8.39 15.85 -22.27
C VAL A 397 7.62 17.16 -22.13
N ARG A 398 8.30 18.26 -21.79
CA ARG A 398 7.73 19.59 -21.66
C ARG A 398 7.02 20.02 -22.94
N LYS A 399 7.67 19.89 -24.09
CA LYS A 399 7.11 20.23 -25.41
C LYS A 399 5.82 19.45 -25.72
N ILE A 400 5.72 18.19 -25.27
CA ILE A 400 4.53 17.34 -25.48
C ILE A 400 3.38 17.71 -24.54
N LEU A 401 3.68 18.16 -23.32
CA LEU A 401 2.65 18.47 -22.32
C LEU A 401 2.11 19.90 -22.41
N ILE A 402 2.90 20.87 -22.89
CA ILE A 402 2.44 22.25 -23.09
C ILE A 402 1.26 22.30 -24.06
N GLY A 403 0.23 23.06 -23.69
CA GLY A 403 -1.01 23.17 -24.46
C GLY A 403 -1.94 21.96 -24.36
N THR A 404 -1.67 21.03 -23.44
CA THR A 404 -2.54 19.88 -23.15
C THR A 404 -3.14 19.98 -21.75
N GLU A 405 -4.09 19.09 -21.43
CA GLU A 405 -4.68 18.97 -20.10
C GLU A 405 -3.67 18.58 -19.00
N PHE A 406 -2.46 18.18 -19.38
CA PHE A 406 -1.40 17.72 -18.48
C PHE A 406 -0.26 18.73 -18.29
N GLU A 407 -0.37 19.94 -18.84
CA GLU A 407 0.65 20.98 -18.64
C GLU A 407 0.92 21.25 -17.15
N VAL A 408 -0.14 21.24 -16.34
CA VAL A 408 -0.08 21.43 -14.87
C VAL A 408 0.78 20.39 -14.14
N LEU A 409 1.09 19.26 -14.78
CA LEU A 409 1.92 18.20 -14.18
C LEU A 409 3.42 18.52 -14.25
N LEU A 410 3.83 19.58 -14.94
CA LEU A 410 5.24 19.97 -15.08
C LEU A 410 5.81 20.64 -13.82
N HIS A 411 4.95 21.07 -12.89
CA HIS A 411 5.30 21.80 -11.66
C HIS A 411 5.74 20.88 -10.53
#